data_AF-A0A933PNP6-F1
#
_entry.id   AF-A0A933PNP6-F1
#
_cell.length_a   1.000
_cell.length_b   1.000
_cell.length_c   1.000
_cell.angle_alpha   90.00
_cell.angle_beta   90.00
_cell.angle_gamma   90.00
#
_symmetry.space_group_name_H-M   'P 1'
#
loop_
_entity.id
_entity.type
_entity.pdbx_description
1 polymer ?
#
loop_
_entity_poly.entity_id
_entity_poly.type
_entity_poly.pdbx_seq_one_letter_code
_entity_poly.pdbx_strand_id
1 'polypeptide(L)'
;MNQDRRLGAAVGVALSVLVLVTLGLLPLGASAQTLFKDPVHQKEFENGRDTMINVIAGKLSEGETIRGPSGPMMELLKSSGDLTCQAWIISFNLRLRNLVLADADPELIAKAYDLRAKVEKACQTILEETPPVTPPRGPGETTPGTPPPAGDPFVPRPGWTLVDEICFRRCVEERNRYHSAIADVKLTEPKLHEAEETLAHARAQAADLERQIAEAEKSRAEAEAILRRPRRGTLSPADEKDLVAAGQRKSNADHTLRLSLPKREEYRRRVETAEALVRSRRRDKAEAEDALEKARLAYEDCMRRCQEQAKGAQAPATPKCALVPAKPMTVGPQNEVGAGTGKMVQDAARNVVGGLFGGGGGGGFGIGGLGGGSRMGGAPSALSSSGPKGPSLVADPVPAKQAFAHPDGLSTIKLGGRMTEEGLKISAEIESAPGKGTFHSLQIEDDACRVLKPKAYYLWKLWEEWTLTVTWWRERYVDGQRVSREEGGWQQSGRRDIAQGVVEVETEANPLWKRFGYDRATEGVQGLGADFAVTTDQLAGGAMKLVIHVSNPSVDPVVTMPFDLRIAPQPDGSIAFVRFE
;
A
#
# COMPACT_ATOMS: atom_id res chain seq x y z
N MET A 1 20.49 -20.52 -56.70
CA MET A 1 19.92 -19.33 -57.37
C MET A 1 18.51 -19.15 -56.82
N ASN A 2 18.35 -18.26 -55.84
CA ASN A 2 17.80 -16.89 -55.97
C ASN A 2 16.30 -16.92 -56.32
N GLN A 3 15.38 -16.16 -55.71
CA GLN A 3 15.34 -15.20 -54.61
C GLN A 3 13.85 -14.79 -54.53
N ASP A 4 13.29 -14.63 -53.32
CA ASP A 4 12.38 -13.52 -52.91
C ASP A 4 11.02 -13.32 -53.63
N ARG A 5 9.90 -12.97 -52.97
CA ARG A 5 9.72 -12.07 -51.83
C ARG A 5 8.35 -12.24 -51.18
N ARG A 6 8.32 -12.03 -49.86
CA ARG A 6 7.16 -11.99 -48.96
C ARG A 6 6.43 -10.64 -49.05
N LEU A 7 5.10 -10.68 -48.95
CA LEU A 7 4.23 -9.54 -48.61
C LEU A 7 3.12 -10.07 -47.69
N GLY A 8 2.95 -9.44 -46.52
CA GLY A 8 1.75 -9.61 -45.70
C GLY A 8 1.99 -10.00 -44.23
N ALA A 9 2.41 -9.06 -43.40
CA ALA A 9 2.11 -9.04 -41.95
C ALA A 9 2.54 -7.68 -41.34
N ALA A 10 1.74 -6.63 -41.53
CA ALA A 10 1.94 -5.35 -40.84
C ALA A 10 0.62 -4.60 -40.67
N VAL A 11 -0.36 -5.20 -39.98
CA VAL A 11 -1.58 -4.49 -39.51
C VAL A 11 -1.97 -4.89 -38.07
N GLY A 12 -1.37 -5.92 -37.47
CA GLY A 12 -1.80 -6.43 -36.16
C GLY A 12 -1.21 -5.75 -34.90
N VAL A 13 -0.16 -4.93 -35.02
CA VAL A 13 0.59 -4.46 -33.84
C VAL A 13 0.26 -3.01 -33.43
N ALA A 14 -0.19 -2.17 -34.37
CA ALA A 14 -0.46 -0.75 -34.08
C ALA A 14 -1.72 -0.52 -33.23
N LEU A 15 -2.72 -1.42 -33.29
CA LEU A 15 -3.96 -1.25 -32.52
C LEU A 15 -3.82 -1.67 -31.04
N SER A 16 -2.96 -2.65 -30.75
CA SER A 16 -2.74 -3.15 -29.38
C SER A 16 -1.86 -2.22 -28.53
N VAL A 17 -0.99 -1.43 -29.17
CA VAL A 17 -0.10 -0.48 -28.48
C VAL A 17 -0.82 0.82 -28.11
N LEU A 18 -1.81 1.26 -28.91
CA LEU A 18 -2.61 2.45 -28.61
C LEU A 18 -3.55 2.24 -27.39
N VAL A 19 -3.98 0.99 -27.16
CA VAL A 19 -4.82 0.58 -26.02
C VAL A 19 -4.01 0.48 -24.71
N LEU A 20 -2.70 0.19 -24.78
CA LEU A 20 -1.82 0.13 -23.60
C LEU A 20 -1.33 1.52 -23.16
N VAL A 21 -1.16 2.47 -24.08
CA VAL A 21 -0.76 3.85 -23.75
C VAL A 21 -1.91 4.65 -23.13
N THR A 22 -3.17 4.34 -23.47
CA THR A 22 -4.36 5.02 -22.91
C THR A 22 -4.75 4.54 -21.51
N LEU A 23 -4.30 3.34 -21.08
CA LEU A 23 -4.49 2.84 -19.71
C LEU A 23 -3.36 3.27 -18.74
N GLY A 24 -2.27 3.86 -19.26
CA GLY A 24 -1.04 4.09 -18.49
C GLY A 24 -0.81 5.51 -17.96
N LEU A 25 -1.52 6.54 -18.41
CA LEU A 25 -1.23 7.93 -18.01
C LEU A 25 -2.50 8.80 -17.82
N LEU A 26 -2.71 9.21 -16.55
CA LEU A 26 -3.60 10.23 -15.94
C LEU A 26 -4.90 9.74 -15.24
N PRO A 27 -5.29 10.37 -14.09
CA PRO A 27 -4.90 11.71 -13.61
C PRO A 27 -4.13 11.76 -12.27
N LEU A 28 -2.94 12.35 -12.29
CA LEU A 28 -2.30 13.04 -11.14
C LEU A 28 -2.27 14.57 -11.33
N GLY A 29 -2.87 15.09 -12.41
CA GLY A 29 -2.74 16.51 -12.79
C GLY A 29 -3.66 17.48 -12.05
N ALA A 30 -4.83 17.06 -11.57
CA ALA A 30 -5.84 17.99 -11.07
C ALA A 30 -5.78 18.26 -9.56
N SER A 31 -5.19 17.37 -8.76
CA SER A 31 -5.16 17.48 -7.28
C SER A 31 -3.87 18.11 -6.73
N ALA A 32 -2.77 18.12 -7.48
CA ALA A 32 -1.51 18.73 -7.04
C ALA A 32 -1.43 20.23 -7.35
N GLN A 33 -2.13 20.72 -8.37
CA GLN A 33 -2.12 22.15 -8.75
C GLN A 33 -2.87 23.05 -7.75
N THR A 34 -3.75 22.50 -6.91
CA THR A 34 -4.49 23.28 -5.89
C THR A 34 -3.76 23.40 -4.55
N LEU A 35 -2.67 22.65 -4.35
CA LEU A 35 -1.90 22.63 -3.09
C LEU A 35 -0.77 23.67 -3.05
N PHE A 36 -0.28 24.13 -4.21
CA PHE A 36 0.81 25.10 -4.31
C PHE A 36 0.29 26.43 -4.86
N LYS A 37 0.13 27.42 -3.97
CA LYS A 37 -0.26 28.80 -4.38
C LYS A 37 0.92 29.59 -4.96
N ASP A 38 2.13 29.07 -4.84
CA ASP A 38 3.35 29.73 -5.31
C ASP A 38 3.71 29.27 -6.75
N PRO A 39 3.78 30.20 -7.72
CA PRO A 39 4.12 29.87 -9.11
C PRO A 39 5.50 29.23 -9.29
N VAL A 40 6.42 29.36 -8.33
CA VAL A 40 7.73 28.68 -8.36
C VAL A 40 7.55 27.17 -8.17
N HIS A 41 6.80 26.77 -7.15
CA HIS A 41 6.54 25.36 -6.82
C HIS A 41 5.65 24.67 -7.86
N GLN A 42 4.75 25.41 -8.51
CA GLN A 42 3.94 24.91 -9.62
C GLN A 42 4.80 24.59 -10.85
N LYS A 43 5.77 25.47 -11.16
CA LYS A 43 6.71 25.27 -12.27
C LYS A 43 7.68 24.12 -12.01
N GLU A 44 8.10 23.93 -10.76
CA GLU A 44 8.92 22.79 -10.34
C GLU A 44 8.18 21.46 -10.45
N PHE A 45 6.89 21.42 -10.10
CA PHE A 45 6.05 20.25 -10.27
C PHE A 45 5.82 19.90 -11.76
N GLU A 46 5.57 20.91 -12.60
CA GLU A 46 5.45 20.72 -14.06
C GLU A 46 6.75 20.20 -14.68
N ASN A 47 7.90 20.76 -14.27
CA ASN A 47 9.21 20.27 -14.68
C ASN A 47 9.45 18.81 -14.24
N GLY A 48 9.01 18.41 -13.05
CA GLY A 48 9.10 17.03 -12.56
C GLY A 48 8.24 16.06 -13.36
N ARG A 49 7.00 16.45 -13.69
CA ARG A 49 6.09 15.67 -14.54
C ARG A 49 6.65 15.50 -15.95
N ASP A 50 7.12 16.58 -16.56
CA ASP A 50 7.63 16.56 -17.92
C ASP A 50 8.95 15.76 -17.99
N THR A 51 9.76 15.79 -16.93
CA THR A 51 10.94 14.91 -16.79
C THR A 51 10.55 13.44 -16.72
N MET A 52 9.51 13.07 -15.95
CA MET A 52 9.02 11.69 -15.87
C MET A 52 8.47 11.20 -17.23
N ILE A 53 7.74 12.06 -17.95
CA ILE A 53 7.25 11.78 -19.30
C ILE A 53 8.42 11.58 -20.26
N ASN A 54 9.44 12.43 -20.19
CA ASN A 54 10.64 12.32 -21.04
C ASN A 54 11.49 11.08 -20.72
N VAL A 55 11.49 10.58 -19.47
CA VAL A 55 12.14 9.31 -19.10
C VAL A 55 11.44 8.11 -19.73
N ILE A 56 10.11 8.12 -19.73
CA ILE A 56 9.31 7.03 -20.31
C ILE A 56 9.38 7.08 -21.85
N ALA A 57 9.30 8.28 -22.43
CA ALA A 57 9.44 8.50 -23.87
C ALA A 57 10.86 8.17 -24.37
N GLY A 58 11.90 8.59 -23.63
CA GLY A 58 13.30 8.34 -23.97
C GLY A 58 13.71 6.87 -23.89
N LYS A 59 12.94 6.03 -23.19
CA LYS A 59 13.14 4.58 -23.15
C LYS A 59 12.41 3.83 -24.28
N LEU A 60 11.39 4.46 -24.87
CA LEU A 60 10.66 3.95 -26.04
C LEU A 60 11.35 4.33 -27.36
N SER A 61 12.24 5.32 -27.35
CA SER A 61 13.18 5.59 -28.43
C SER A 61 14.52 4.90 -28.14
N GLU A 62 14.84 3.83 -28.87
CA GLU A 62 16.12 3.13 -28.71
C GLU A 62 17.32 4.06 -28.98
N GLY A 63 18.05 4.38 -27.90
CA GLY A 63 19.45 4.74 -27.96
C GLY A 63 19.78 6.24 -28.02
N GLU A 64 19.93 6.87 -26.84
CA GLU A 64 21.06 7.74 -26.53
C GLU A 64 21.13 7.98 -25.01
N THR A 65 22.29 7.69 -24.42
CA THR A 65 22.55 7.76 -22.98
C THR A 65 22.76 9.20 -22.50
N ILE A 66 21.92 9.68 -21.58
CA ILE A 66 22.22 10.85 -20.73
C ILE A 66 21.98 10.45 -19.26
N ARG A 67 22.87 10.92 -18.37
CA ARG A 67 22.90 10.73 -16.91
C ARG A 67 21.49 10.65 -16.27
N GLY A 68 21.30 9.63 -15.43
CA GLY A 68 20.02 9.26 -14.82
C GLY A 68 19.32 10.40 -14.04
N PRO A 69 18.04 10.69 -14.32
CA PRO A 69 17.25 11.77 -13.72
C PRO A 69 16.64 11.43 -12.34
N SER A 70 17.27 10.55 -11.56
CA SER A 70 16.84 10.26 -10.19
C SER A 70 17.18 11.38 -9.19
N GLY A 71 18.05 12.32 -9.57
CA GLY A 71 18.45 13.45 -8.70
C GLY A 71 17.30 14.40 -8.35
N PRO A 72 16.58 14.97 -9.33
CA PRO A 72 15.53 15.97 -9.08
C PRO A 72 14.34 15.45 -8.25
N MET A 73 13.92 14.20 -8.45
CA MET A 73 12.84 13.61 -7.64
C MET A 73 13.26 13.40 -6.17
N MET A 74 14.53 13.09 -5.95
CA MET A 74 15.08 12.93 -4.59
C MET A 74 15.25 14.27 -3.89
N GLU A 75 15.49 15.36 -4.63
CA GLU A 75 15.55 16.72 -4.10
C GLU A 75 14.15 17.22 -3.69
N LEU A 76 13.12 16.85 -4.45
CA LEU A 76 11.72 17.15 -4.14
C LEU A 76 11.18 16.36 -2.93
N LEU A 77 11.67 15.13 -2.73
CA LEU A 77 11.36 14.35 -1.52
C LEU A 77 11.98 14.98 -0.28
N LYS A 78 13.23 15.47 -0.38
CA LYS A 78 13.92 16.16 0.72
C LYS A 78 13.24 17.45 1.18
N SER A 79 12.48 18.11 0.31
CA SER A 79 11.73 19.33 0.66
C SER A 79 10.29 19.07 1.14
N SER A 80 9.77 17.86 0.95
CA SER A 80 8.43 17.48 1.38
C SER A 80 8.45 16.92 2.81
N GLY A 81 7.76 17.58 3.75
CA GLY A 81 7.74 17.17 5.17
C GLY A 81 7.15 15.78 5.45
N ASP A 82 7.18 15.36 6.73
CA ASP A 82 6.85 14.00 7.22
C ASP A 82 5.53 13.41 6.69
N LEU A 83 4.43 14.18 6.78
CA LEU A 83 3.10 13.77 6.29
C LEU A 83 3.06 13.42 4.80
N THR A 84 3.89 14.09 3.98
CA THR A 84 3.98 13.80 2.56
C THR A 84 4.77 12.51 2.34
N CYS A 85 5.89 12.33 3.03
CA CYS A 85 6.69 11.11 2.95
C CYS A 85 5.89 9.82 3.25
N GLN A 86 5.06 9.82 4.31
CA GLN A 86 4.23 8.65 4.63
C GLN A 86 3.16 8.37 3.57
N ALA A 87 2.47 9.40 3.06
CA ALA A 87 1.46 9.24 2.01
C ALA A 87 2.05 8.64 0.72
N TRP A 88 3.28 9.04 0.35
CA TRP A 88 3.98 8.50 -0.82
C TRP A 88 4.37 7.03 -0.62
N ILE A 89 4.88 6.64 0.56
CA ILE A 89 5.23 5.25 0.86
C ILE A 89 3.99 4.35 0.80
N ILE A 90 2.87 4.79 1.38
CA ILE A 90 1.60 4.05 1.36
C ILE A 90 1.10 3.88 -0.09
N SER A 91 1.13 4.93 -0.90
CA SER A 91 0.74 4.88 -2.31
C SER A 91 1.62 3.94 -3.14
N PHE A 92 2.94 3.94 -2.90
CA PHE A 92 3.87 3.02 -3.54
C PHE A 92 3.61 1.56 -3.17
N ASN A 93 3.31 1.28 -1.90
CA ASN A 93 2.99 -0.07 -1.43
C ASN A 93 1.71 -0.62 -2.06
N LEU A 94 0.67 0.19 -2.17
CA LEU A 94 -0.57 -0.19 -2.84
C LEU A 94 -0.34 -0.50 -4.33
N ARG A 95 0.48 0.31 -5.02
CA ARG A 95 0.81 0.09 -6.43
C ARG A 95 1.69 -1.15 -6.66
N LEU A 96 2.69 -1.37 -5.81
CA LEU A 96 3.52 -2.57 -5.83
C LEU A 96 2.67 -3.84 -5.65
N ARG A 97 1.74 -3.81 -4.68
CA ARG A 97 0.79 -4.92 -4.48
C ARG A 97 -0.03 -5.19 -5.73
N ASN A 98 -0.53 -4.14 -6.39
CA ASN A 98 -1.33 -4.28 -7.61
C ASN A 98 -0.50 -4.80 -8.80
N LEU A 99 0.78 -4.42 -8.92
CA LEU A 99 1.69 -4.96 -9.94
C LEU A 99 1.93 -6.46 -9.75
N VAL A 100 2.13 -6.90 -8.50
CA VAL A 100 2.29 -8.33 -8.17
C VAL A 100 1.00 -9.11 -8.44
N LEU A 101 -0.16 -8.57 -8.04
CA LEU A 101 -1.45 -9.21 -8.27
C LEU A 101 -1.84 -9.28 -9.75
N ALA A 102 -1.30 -8.37 -10.58
CA ALA A 102 -1.53 -8.34 -12.03
C ALA A 102 -0.53 -9.18 -12.82
N ASP A 103 0.36 -9.94 -12.16
CA ASP A 103 1.44 -10.73 -12.77
C ASP A 103 2.30 -9.90 -13.74
N ALA A 104 2.63 -8.67 -13.32
CA ALA A 104 3.47 -7.76 -14.09
C ALA A 104 4.90 -8.32 -14.26
N ASP A 105 5.62 -7.79 -15.24
CA ASP A 105 7.01 -8.16 -15.53
C ASP A 105 7.88 -8.15 -14.24
N PRO A 106 8.58 -9.26 -13.91
CA PRO A 106 9.46 -9.34 -12.74
C PRO A 106 10.52 -8.23 -12.67
N GLU A 107 11.04 -7.75 -13.80
CA GLU A 107 12.01 -6.66 -13.84
C GLU A 107 11.38 -5.31 -13.45
N LEU A 108 10.12 -5.09 -13.84
CA LEU A 108 9.35 -3.92 -13.45
C LEU A 108 9.04 -3.94 -11.95
N ILE A 109 8.65 -5.11 -11.43
CA ILE A 109 8.41 -5.33 -10.00
C ILE A 109 9.68 -5.04 -9.20
N ALA A 110 10.84 -5.59 -9.62
CA ALA A 110 12.12 -5.35 -8.97
C ALA A 110 12.52 -3.87 -8.94
N LYS A 111 12.32 -3.14 -10.05
CA LYS A 111 12.60 -1.69 -10.12
C LYS A 111 11.64 -0.85 -9.29
N ALA A 112 10.38 -1.26 -9.18
CA ALA A 112 9.42 -0.60 -8.30
C ALA A 112 9.79 -0.78 -6.82
N TYR A 113 10.30 -1.96 -6.43
CA TYR A 113 10.83 -2.18 -5.08
C TYR A 113 12.10 -1.36 -4.80
N ASP A 114 13.03 -1.30 -5.76
CA ASP A 114 14.24 -0.45 -5.65
C ASP A 114 13.89 1.04 -5.52
N LEU A 115 12.90 1.50 -6.30
CA LEU A 115 12.41 2.89 -6.20
C LEU A 115 11.78 3.16 -4.83
N ARG A 116 10.93 2.26 -4.33
CA ARG A 116 10.35 2.37 -2.98
C ARG A 116 11.46 2.47 -1.92
N ALA A 117 12.46 1.59 -1.96
CA ALA A 117 13.55 1.60 -0.99
C ALA A 117 14.33 2.93 -1.00
N LYS A 118 14.51 3.53 -2.18
CA LYS A 118 15.13 4.86 -2.32
C LYS A 118 14.27 5.97 -1.72
N VAL A 119 12.94 5.92 -1.91
CA VAL A 119 11.99 6.86 -1.29
C VAL A 119 11.99 6.72 0.23
N GLU A 120 11.94 5.49 0.76
CA GLU A 120 11.98 5.23 2.20
C GLU A 120 13.27 5.76 2.84
N LYS A 121 14.42 5.53 2.20
CA LYS A 121 15.72 6.06 2.64
C LYS A 121 15.77 7.58 2.61
N ALA A 122 15.19 8.21 1.58
CA ALA A 122 15.08 9.67 1.50
C ALA A 122 14.27 10.22 2.68
N CYS A 123 13.12 9.59 2.95
CA CYS A 123 12.22 9.98 4.02
C CYS A 123 12.81 9.74 5.41
N GLN A 124 13.58 8.67 5.63
CA GLN A 124 14.31 8.46 6.89
C GLN A 124 15.32 9.57 7.18
N THR A 125 16.00 10.09 6.16
CA THR A 125 16.96 11.18 6.34
C THR A 125 16.27 12.45 6.84
N ILE A 126 15.05 12.73 6.37
CA ILE A 126 14.24 13.88 6.81
C ILE A 126 13.77 13.71 8.26
N LEU A 127 13.43 12.47 8.65
CA LEU A 127 13.04 12.15 10.03
C LEU A 127 14.21 12.29 11.01
N GLU A 128 15.42 11.94 10.59
CA GLU A 128 16.65 12.06 11.39
C GLU A 128 17.18 13.50 11.48
N GLU A 129 16.96 14.33 10.45
CA GLU A 129 17.39 15.75 10.43
C GLU A 129 16.48 16.68 11.24
N THR A 130 15.37 16.19 11.79
CA THR A 130 14.56 16.97 12.73
C THR A 130 15.40 17.17 14.00
N PRO A 131 15.83 18.40 14.34
CA PRO A 131 16.73 18.60 15.47
C PRO A 131 16.08 18.06 16.74
N PRO A 132 16.81 17.31 17.58
CA PRO A 132 16.26 16.78 18.81
C PRO A 132 15.71 17.94 19.62
N VAL A 133 14.40 17.88 19.92
CA VAL A 133 13.78 18.76 20.91
C VAL A 133 14.64 18.67 22.15
N THR A 134 15.37 19.75 22.44
CA THR A 134 16.38 19.73 23.49
C THR A 134 15.64 19.53 24.80
N PRO A 135 15.82 18.39 25.51
CA PRO A 135 15.21 18.23 26.82
C PRO A 135 15.78 19.32 27.73
N PRO A 136 14.96 19.93 28.61
CA PRO A 136 15.43 20.96 29.53
C PRO A 136 16.62 20.42 30.34
N ARG A 137 17.68 21.22 30.34
CA ARG A 137 19.02 20.87 30.80
C ARG A 137 19.08 20.91 32.34
N GLY A 138 19.14 19.72 32.95
CA GLY A 138 19.94 19.43 34.16
C GLY A 138 19.42 19.88 35.54
N PRO A 139 19.98 19.27 36.61
CA PRO A 139 19.31 19.07 37.90
C PRO A 139 19.58 20.22 38.87
N GLY A 140 18.59 21.08 39.06
CA GLY A 140 18.48 21.92 40.25
C GLY A 140 17.78 21.14 41.35
N GLU A 141 18.52 20.84 42.40
CA GLU A 141 18.08 20.83 43.80
C GLU A 141 16.60 20.47 44.03
N THR A 142 16.37 19.22 44.48
CA THR A 142 15.05 18.72 44.88
C THR A 142 14.45 19.56 46.02
N THR A 143 13.73 20.61 45.68
CA THR A 143 12.68 21.17 46.53
C THR A 143 11.54 20.16 46.63
N PRO A 144 11.17 19.69 47.83
CA PRO A 144 9.99 18.85 48.00
C PRO A 144 8.75 19.72 47.79
N GLY A 145 8.00 19.49 46.70
CA GLY A 145 6.64 20.02 46.62
C GLY A 145 6.09 20.47 45.26
N THR A 146 6.77 20.29 44.13
CA THR A 146 6.15 20.61 42.83
C THR A 146 5.61 19.34 42.18
N PRO A 147 4.28 19.17 42.04
CA PRO A 147 3.71 18.05 41.30
C PRO A 147 4.21 18.08 39.84
N PRO A 148 4.44 16.92 39.20
CA PRO A 148 4.89 16.87 37.81
C PRO A 148 3.94 17.68 36.92
N PRO A 149 4.46 18.34 35.86
CA PRO A 149 3.63 19.10 34.93
C PRO A 149 2.48 18.20 34.46
N ALA A 150 1.26 18.74 34.49
CA ALA A 150 0.02 18.03 34.19
C ALA A 150 0.22 17.16 32.95
N GLY A 151 0.33 15.85 33.20
CA GLY A 151 0.84 14.88 32.24
C GLY A 151 -0.02 14.80 31.00
N ASP A 152 0.60 14.37 29.90
CA ASP A 152 -0.10 14.06 28.66
C ASP A 152 -1.38 13.27 28.96
N PRO A 153 -2.52 13.65 28.36
CA PRO A 153 -3.79 13.01 28.64
C PRO A 153 -3.65 11.49 28.47
N PHE A 154 -4.14 10.75 29.47
CA PHE A 154 -4.12 9.29 29.47
C PHE A 154 -5.13 8.78 28.42
N VAL A 155 -4.69 8.70 27.16
CA VAL A 155 -5.49 8.20 26.05
C VAL A 155 -5.04 6.76 25.76
N PRO A 156 -5.89 5.74 26.00
CA PRO A 156 -5.59 4.37 25.62
C PRO A 156 -5.30 4.26 24.12
N ARG A 157 -4.39 3.37 23.75
CA ARG A 157 -4.16 3.04 22.35
C ARG A 157 -5.44 2.47 21.69
N PRO A 158 -5.59 2.60 20.37
CA PRO A 158 -6.73 2.07 19.63
C PRO A 158 -7.03 0.61 19.99
N GLY A 159 -8.28 0.31 20.35
CA GLY A 159 -8.71 -1.04 20.72
C GLY A 159 -8.26 -1.55 22.09
N TRP A 160 -7.45 -0.78 22.82
CA TRP A 160 -7.01 -1.11 24.19
C TRP A 160 -8.00 -0.52 25.19
N THR A 161 -8.29 -1.27 26.26
CA THR A 161 -9.01 -0.70 27.40
C THR A 161 -8.09 0.22 28.20
N LEU A 162 -8.68 1.06 29.06
CA LEU A 162 -7.91 1.85 30.03
C LEU A 162 -6.98 0.96 30.87
N VAL A 163 -7.47 -0.23 31.25
CA VAL A 163 -6.70 -1.23 32.00
C VAL A 163 -5.50 -1.72 31.20
N ASP A 164 -5.68 -2.02 29.92
CA ASP A 164 -4.57 -2.50 29.08
C ASP A 164 -3.49 -1.43 28.95
N GLU A 165 -3.86 -0.16 28.76
CA GLU A 165 -2.89 0.95 28.69
C GLU A 165 -2.14 1.14 30.01
N ILE A 166 -2.83 1.01 31.15
CA ILE A 166 -2.19 1.04 32.48
C ILE A 166 -1.21 -0.11 32.61
N CYS A 167 -1.61 -1.33 32.23
CA CYS A 167 -0.76 -2.51 32.33
C CYS A 167 0.45 -2.44 31.41
N PHE A 168 0.28 -1.92 30.20
CA PHE A 168 1.39 -1.67 29.29
C PHE A 168 2.44 -0.74 29.86
N ARG A 169 2.00 0.35 30.50
CA ARG A 169 2.91 1.33 31.13
C ARG A 169 3.57 0.76 32.37
N ARG A 170 2.87 -0.08 33.14
CA ARG A 170 3.44 -0.78 34.29
C ARG A 170 4.50 -1.81 33.89
N CYS A 171 4.28 -2.54 32.80
CA CYS A 171 5.17 -3.58 32.29
C CYS A 171 6.24 -3.04 31.31
N VAL A 172 6.63 -1.77 31.48
CA VAL A 172 7.56 -1.09 30.55
C VAL A 172 8.95 -1.71 30.56
N GLU A 173 9.43 -2.18 31.71
CA GLU A 173 10.76 -2.77 31.84
C GLU A 173 10.86 -4.11 31.11
N GLU A 174 9.89 -5.00 31.34
CA GLU A 174 9.79 -6.31 30.70
C GLU A 174 9.60 -6.16 29.19
N ARG A 175 8.77 -5.19 28.78
CA ARG A 175 8.59 -4.86 27.37
C ARG A 175 9.89 -4.38 26.73
N ASN A 176 10.64 -3.52 27.40
CA ASN A 176 11.92 -3.03 26.89
C ASN A 176 12.95 -4.16 26.79
N ARG A 177 12.98 -5.11 27.74
CA ARG A 177 13.80 -6.33 27.64
C ARG A 177 13.39 -7.20 26.45
N TYR A 178 12.09 -7.39 26.24
CA TYR A 178 11.57 -8.12 25.08
C TYR A 178 11.99 -7.46 23.76
N HIS A 179 11.85 -6.15 23.62
CA HIS A 179 12.30 -5.43 22.41
C HIS A 179 13.82 -5.48 22.22
N SER A 180 14.61 -5.38 23.29
CA SER A 180 16.07 -5.55 23.22
C SER A 180 16.43 -6.94 22.70
N ALA A 181 15.78 -7.99 23.21
CA ALA A 181 16.05 -9.35 22.76
C ALA A 181 15.66 -9.58 21.29
N ILE A 182 14.60 -8.94 20.79
CA ILE A 182 14.28 -8.94 19.34
C ILE A 182 15.43 -8.33 18.54
N ALA A 183 15.98 -7.20 19.01
CA ALA A 183 17.10 -6.55 18.34
C ALA A 183 18.35 -7.43 18.34
N ASP A 184 18.64 -8.12 19.45
CA ASP A 184 19.78 -9.03 19.56
C ASP A 184 19.67 -10.20 18.57
N VAL A 185 18.51 -10.84 18.46
CA VAL A 185 18.28 -11.89 17.44
C VAL A 185 18.54 -11.33 16.05
N LYS A 186 17.95 -10.17 15.70
CA LYS A 186 18.16 -9.52 14.40
C LYS A 186 19.64 -9.19 14.11
N LEU A 187 20.44 -8.90 15.14
CA LEU A 187 21.87 -8.63 14.99
C LEU A 187 22.71 -9.91 14.80
N THR A 188 22.21 -11.08 15.22
CA THR A 188 22.94 -12.37 15.07
C THR A 188 22.75 -13.00 13.69
N GLU A 189 21.61 -12.80 13.04
CA GLU A 189 21.32 -13.39 11.71
C GLU A 189 22.31 -13.00 10.62
N PRO A 190 22.63 -11.71 10.36
CA PRO A 190 23.59 -11.36 9.33
C PRO A 190 25.00 -11.90 9.62
N LYS A 191 25.39 -11.98 10.91
CA LYS A 191 26.69 -12.53 11.33
C LYS A 191 26.79 -14.04 11.08
N LEU A 192 25.69 -14.77 11.26
CA LEU A 192 25.63 -16.19 10.91
C LEU A 192 25.72 -16.37 9.40
N HIS A 193 24.98 -15.56 8.63
CA HIS A 193 25.00 -15.61 7.17
C HIS A 193 26.41 -15.37 6.61
N GLU A 194 27.09 -14.30 7.07
CA GLU A 194 28.48 -13.99 6.68
C GLU A 194 29.46 -15.14 7.00
N ALA A 195 29.27 -15.81 8.15
CA ALA A 195 30.08 -16.97 8.51
C ALA A 195 29.81 -18.17 7.60
N GLU A 196 28.56 -18.41 7.20
CA GLU A 196 28.18 -19.48 6.27
C GLU A 196 28.71 -19.22 4.85
N GLU A 197 28.69 -17.98 4.38
CA GLU A 197 29.32 -17.58 3.12
C GLU A 197 30.83 -17.81 3.16
N THR A 198 31.49 -17.43 4.26
CA THR A 198 32.92 -17.66 4.48
C THR A 198 33.25 -19.16 4.42
N LEU A 199 32.43 -20.00 5.04
CA LEU A 199 32.58 -21.46 4.98
C LEU A 199 32.37 -22.01 3.57
N ALA A 200 31.34 -21.54 2.86
CA ALA A 200 31.07 -21.94 1.49
C ALA A 200 32.25 -21.60 0.57
N HIS A 201 32.80 -20.39 0.70
CA HIS A 201 33.97 -19.96 -0.06
C HIS A 201 35.21 -20.81 0.26
N ALA A 202 35.49 -21.08 1.54
CA ALA A 202 36.61 -21.93 1.94
C ALA A 202 36.50 -23.36 1.39
N ARG A 203 35.29 -23.95 1.42
CA ARG A 203 35.02 -25.28 0.84
C ARG A 203 35.20 -25.30 -0.67
N ALA A 204 34.74 -24.25 -1.37
CA ALA A 204 34.92 -24.14 -2.82
C ALA A 204 36.40 -24.08 -3.20
N GLN A 205 37.22 -23.30 -2.47
CA GLN A 205 38.67 -23.22 -2.69
C GLN A 205 39.37 -24.56 -2.42
N ALA A 206 38.99 -25.27 -1.35
CA ALA A 206 39.51 -26.60 -1.05
C ALA A 206 39.15 -27.62 -2.15
N ALA A 207 37.89 -27.65 -2.58
CA ALA A 207 37.43 -28.55 -3.64
C ALA A 207 38.11 -28.28 -4.99
N ASP A 208 38.33 -27.01 -5.34
CA ASP A 208 39.05 -26.65 -6.56
C ASP A 208 40.51 -27.16 -6.53
N LEU A 209 41.19 -26.97 -5.41
CA LEU A 209 42.56 -27.46 -5.24
C LEU A 209 42.65 -28.99 -5.31
N GLU A 210 41.70 -29.72 -4.73
CA GLU A 210 41.64 -31.18 -4.83
C GLU A 210 41.44 -31.64 -6.29
N ARG A 211 40.64 -30.93 -7.09
CA ARG A 211 40.52 -31.21 -8.53
C ARG A 211 41.85 -31.01 -9.26
N GLN A 212 42.57 -29.93 -8.97
CA GLN A 212 43.88 -29.67 -9.57
C GLN A 212 44.91 -30.74 -9.19
N ILE A 213 44.90 -31.20 -7.94
CA ILE A 213 45.75 -32.31 -7.47
C ILE A 213 45.42 -33.59 -8.23
N ALA A 214 44.14 -33.97 -8.30
CA ALA A 214 43.70 -35.19 -8.99
C ALA A 214 44.05 -35.17 -10.50
N GLU A 215 43.89 -34.02 -11.16
CA GLU A 215 44.27 -33.85 -12.56
C GLU A 215 45.78 -33.98 -12.77
N ALA A 216 46.58 -33.40 -11.87
CA ALA A 216 48.04 -33.52 -11.92
C ALA A 216 48.50 -34.97 -11.65
N GLU A 217 47.90 -35.67 -10.69
CA GLU A 217 48.20 -37.10 -10.43
C GLU A 217 47.88 -37.97 -11.65
N LYS A 218 46.72 -37.73 -12.29
CA LYS A 218 46.34 -38.41 -13.53
C LYS A 218 47.35 -38.15 -14.65
N SER A 219 47.70 -36.88 -14.88
CA SER A 219 48.67 -36.47 -15.91
C SER A 219 50.05 -37.10 -15.68
N ARG A 220 50.50 -37.14 -14.42
CA ARG A 220 51.73 -37.80 -14.01
C ARG A 220 51.69 -39.30 -14.31
N ALA A 221 50.60 -39.98 -13.94
CA ALA A 221 50.44 -41.42 -14.15
C ALA A 221 50.44 -41.79 -15.64
N GLU A 222 49.72 -41.02 -16.47
CA GLU A 222 49.71 -41.19 -17.93
C GLU A 222 51.10 -41.00 -18.55
N ALA A 223 51.81 -39.95 -18.14
CA ALA A 223 53.17 -39.70 -18.60
C ALA A 223 54.14 -40.82 -18.17
N GLU A 224 54.03 -41.30 -16.93
CA GLU A 224 54.87 -42.39 -16.42
C GLU A 224 54.60 -43.72 -17.14
N ALA A 225 53.35 -44.00 -17.52
CA ALA A 225 52.99 -45.16 -18.33
C ALA A 225 53.63 -45.15 -19.72
N ILE A 226 53.69 -43.97 -20.38
CA ILE A 226 54.37 -43.80 -21.67
C ILE A 226 55.88 -44.02 -21.52
N LEU A 227 56.49 -43.45 -20.49
CA LEU A 227 57.93 -43.55 -20.23
C LEU A 227 58.36 -44.99 -19.88
N ARG A 228 57.51 -45.78 -19.24
CA ARG A 228 57.79 -47.17 -18.86
C ARG A 228 57.55 -48.20 -19.97
N ARG A 229 56.96 -47.81 -21.09
CA ARG A 229 56.57 -48.75 -22.16
C ARG A 229 57.83 -49.42 -22.73
N PRO A 230 57.98 -50.76 -22.66
CA PRO A 230 59.17 -51.44 -23.18
C PRO A 230 59.24 -51.29 -24.69
N ARG A 231 60.41 -50.91 -25.21
CA ARG A 231 60.64 -50.71 -26.65
C ARG A 231 61.73 -51.67 -27.14
N ARG A 232 61.46 -52.34 -28.26
CA ARG A 232 62.42 -53.22 -28.95
C ARG A 232 62.81 -52.56 -30.28
N GLY A 233 64.11 -52.43 -30.52
CA GLY A 233 64.66 -51.83 -31.76
C GLY A 233 65.12 -50.37 -31.61
N THR A 234 65.60 -49.78 -32.70
CA THR A 234 65.94 -48.36 -32.77
C THR A 234 64.68 -47.50 -32.66
N LEU A 235 64.69 -46.51 -31.77
CA LEU A 235 63.60 -45.56 -31.58
C LEU A 235 63.27 -44.83 -32.89
N SER A 236 61.98 -44.79 -33.25
CA SER A 236 61.56 -43.90 -34.33
C SER A 236 61.59 -42.43 -33.86
N PRO A 237 61.74 -41.45 -34.76
CA PRO A 237 61.62 -40.03 -34.40
C PRO A 237 60.29 -39.67 -33.72
N ALA A 238 59.20 -40.39 -34.05
CA ALA A 238 57.92 -40.21 -33.39
C ALA A 238 57.94 -40.70 -31.94
N ASP A 239 58.55 -41.87 -31.70
CA ASP A 239 58.73 -42.44 -30.35
C ASP A 239 59.59 -41.54 -29.44
N GLU A 240 60.59 -40.87 -30.02
CA GLU A 240 61.44 -39.91 -29.30
C GLU A 240 60.65 -38.65 -28.92
N LYS A 241 59.87 -38.09 -29.86
CA LYS A 241 58.99 -36.93 -29.59
C LYS A 241 57.98 -37.24 -28.48
N ASP A 242 57.38 -38.42 -28.48
CA ASP A 242 56.43 -38.85 -27.45
C ASP A 242 57.08 -38.98 -26.06
N LEU A 243 58.34 -39.43 -25.99
CA LEU A 243 59.09 -39.48 -24.72
C LEU A 243 59.37 -38.09 -24.18
N VAL A 244 59.82 -37.17 -25.04
CA VAL A 244 60.09 -35.78 -24.63
C VAL A 244 58.80 -35.12 -24.12
N ALA A 245 57.69 -35.29 -24.84
CA ALA A 245 56.38 -34.78 -24.44
C ALA A 245 55.87 -35.43 -23.13
N ALA A 246 56.09 -36.74 -22.94
CA ALA A 246 55.78 -37.41 -21.67
C ALA A 246 56.65 -36.90 -20.52
N GLY A 247 57.96 -36.71 -20.75
CA GLY A 247 58.88 -36.15 -19.76
C GLY A 247 58.48 -34.74 -19.30
N GLN A 248 58.12 -33.86 -20.24
CA GLN A 248 57.60 -32.52 -19.93
C GLN A 248 56.27 -32.58 -19.16
N ARG A 249 55.32 -33.42 -19.60
CA ARG A 249 54.04 -33.59 -18.88
C ARG A 249 54.26 -34.07 -17.44
N LYS A 250 55.12 -35.07 -17.24
CA LYS A 250 55.47 -35.55 -15.89
C LYS A 250 56.11 -34.45 -15.05
N SER A 251 57.08 -33.72 -15.59
CA SER A 251 57.75 -32.61 -14.90
C SER A 251 56.77 -31.52 -14.47
N ASN A 252 55.84 -31.14 -15.36
CA ASN A 252 54.81 -30.15 -15.06
C ASN A 252 53.84 -30.65 -13.98
N ALA A 253 53.41 -31.90 -14.07
CA ALA A 253 52.53 -32.51 -13.07
C ALA A 253 53.21 -32.60 -11.69
N ASP A 254 54.47 -33.03 -11.63
CA ASP A 254 55.25 -33.08 -10.39
C ASP A 254 55.45 -31.67 -9.78
N HIS A 255 55.65 -30.65 -10.62
CA HIS A 255 55.73 -29.26 -10.17
C HIS A 255 54.39 -28.78 -9.57
N THR A 256 53.26 -29.03 -10.24
CA THR A 256 51.93 -28.71 -9.73
C THR A 256 51.66 -29.40 -8.40
N LEU A 257 51.94 -30.71 -8.29
CA LEU A 257 51.76 -31.46 -7.04
C LEU A 257 52.62 -30.88 -5.91
N ARG A 258 53.89 -30.56 -6.19
CA ARG A 258 54.79 -29.96 -5.20
C ARG A 258 54.27 -28.63 -4.65
N LEU A 259 53.63 -27.81 -5.48
CA LEU A 259 53.05 -26.53 -5.06
C LEU A 259 51.67 -26.68 -4.39
N SER A 260 50.86 -27.65 -4.83
CA SER A 260 49.48 -27.82 -4.36
C SER A 260 49.39 -28.58 -3.03
N LEU A 261 50.30 -29.50 -2.74
CA LEU A 261 50.26 -30.30 -1.51
C LEU A 261 50.34 -29.47 -0.22
N PRO A 262 51.24 -28.48 -0.07
CA PRO A 262 51.24 -27.60 1.10
C PRO A 262 49.97 -26.76 1.22
N LYS A 263 49.45 -26.26 0.09
CA LYS A 263 48.19 -25.48 0.05
C LYS A 263 46.98 -26.31 0.46
N ARG A 264 47.02 -27.63 0.27
CA ARG A 264 45.93 -28.54 0.68
C ARG A 264 45.69 -28.48 2.18
N GLU A 265 46.77 -28.55 2.96
CA GLU A 265 46.71 -28.46 4.42
C GLU A 265 46.29 -27.05 4.88
N GLU A 266 46.74 -26.00 4.19
CA GLU A 266 46.31 -24.63 4.44
C GLU A 266 44.80 -24.46 4.23
N TYR A 267 44.27 -24.91 3.09
CA TYR A 267 42.83 -24.82 2.78
C TYR A 267 41.99 -25.68 3.72
N ARG A 268 42.49 -26.86 4.13
CA ARG A 268 41.85 -27.67 5.16
C ARG A 268 41.71 -26.89 6.48
N ARG A 269 42.78 -26.24 6.96
CA ARG A 269 42.73 -25.41 8.17
C ARG A 269 41.78 -24.22 8.04
N ARG A 270 41.70 -23.62 6.85
CA ARG A 270 40.74 -22.54 6.57
C ARG A 270 39.30 -23.03 6.65
N VAL A 271 39.00 -24.22 6.11
CA VAL A 271 37.68 -24.85 6.25
C VAL A 271 37.39 -25.14 7.72
N GLU A 272 38.32 -25.76 8.46
CA GLU A 272 38.13 -26.07 9.89
C GLU A 272 37.87 -24.80 10.74
N THR A 273 38.59 -23.71 10.44
CA THR A 273 38.40 -22.40 11.10
C THR A 273 37.03 -21.80 10.75
N ALA A 274 36.62 -21.84 9.49
CA ALA A 274 35.32 -21.34 9.06
C ALA A 274 34.16 -22.16 9.65
N GLU A 275 34.31 -23.48 9.76
CA GLU A 275 33.33 -24.33 10.44
C GLU A 275 33.23 -24.02 11.92
N ALA A 276 34.36 -23.75 12.59
CA ALA A 276 34.36 -23.32 13.99
C ALA A 276 33.64 -21.98 14.17
N LEU A 277 33.82 -21.03 13.24
CA LEU A 277 33.12 -19.75 13.23
C LEU A 277 31.61 -19.94 13.07
N VAL A 278 31.17 -20.73 12.09
CA VAL A 278 29.74 -21.05 11.89
C VAL A 278 29.14 -21.70 13.14
N ARG A 279 29.84 -22.68 13.75
CA ARG A 279 29.39 -23.29 15.01
C ARG A 279 29.25 -22.27 16.13
N SER A 280 30.19 -21.32 16.24
CA SER A 280 30.09 -20.25 17.23
C SER A 280 28.89 -19.34 16.96
N ARG A 281 28.69 -18.88 15.73
CA ARG A 281 27.56 -18.00 15.37
C ARG A 281 26.19 -18.66 15.56
N ARG A 282 26.10 -19.97 15.33
CA ARG A 282 24.88 -20.74 15.63
C ARG A 282 24.58 -20.78 17.12
N ARG A 283 25.61 -20.87 17.99
CA ARG A 283 25.42 -20.76 19.44
C ARG A 283 24.97 -19.35 19.83
N ASP A 284 25.62 -18.31 19.31
CA ASP A 284 25.24 -16.92 19.58
C ASP A 284 23.77 -16.67 19.21
N LYS A 285 23.31 -17.15 18.04
CA LYS A 285 21.90 -17.05 17.61
C LYS A 285 20.96 -17.83 18.54
N ALA A 286 21.31 -19.08 18.89
CA ALA A 286 20.49 -19.89 19.78
C ALA A 286 20.36 -19.28 21.18
N GLU A 287 21.43 -18.69 21.71
CA GLU A 287 21.42 -17.96 22.99
C GLU A 287 20.53 -16.70 22.92
N ALA A 288 20.58 -15.96 21.81
CA ALA A 288 19.71 -14.80 21.59
C ALA A 288 18.22 -15.21 21.47
N GLU A 289 17.92 -16.32 20.79
CA GLU A 289 16.56 -16.86 20.67
C GLU A 289 16.00 -17.33 22.02
N ASP A 290 16.81 -18.01 22.85
CA ASP A 290 16.42 -18.38 24.21
C ASP A 290 16.18 -17.15 25.10
N ALA A 291 17.03 -16.12 25.00
CA ALA A 291 16.85 -14.85 25.70
C ALA A 291 15.57 -14.13 25.27
N LEU A 292 15.23 -14.15 23.97
CA LEU A 292 14.00 -13.60 23.43
C LEU A 292 12.77 -14.31 24.00
N GLU A 293 12.78 -15.64 24.04
CA GLU A 293 11.66 -16.41 24.57
C GLU A 293 11.45 -16.15 26.06
N LYS A 294 12.53 -16.10 26.85
CA LYS A 294 12.47 -15.73 28.27
C LYS A 294 11.91 -14.32 28.48
N ALA A 295 12.32 -13.36 27.66
CA ALA A 295 11.84 -11.99 27.76
C ALA A 295 10.35 -11.86 27.36
N ARG A 296 9.91 -12.63 26.34
CA ARG A 296 8.51 -12.73 25.92
C ARG A 296 7.63 -13.23 27.06
N LEU A 297 8.00 -14.38 27.65
CA LEU A 297 7.26 -14.98 28.76
C LEU A 297 7.19 -14.04 29.98
N ALA A 298 8.29 -13.36 30.31
CA ALA A 298 8.31 -12.39 31.41
C ALA A 298 7.35 -11.21 31.18
N TYR A 299 7.29 -10.70 29.95
CA TYR A 299 6.38 -9.61 29.58
C TYR A 299 4.91 -10.06 29.61
N GLU A 300 4.59 -11.23 29.06
CA GLU A 300 3.24 -11.81 29.10
C GLU A 300 2.77 -12.05 30.54
N ASP A 301 3.65 -12.57 31.39
CA ASP A 301 3.37 -12.77 32.81
C ASP A 301 3.12 -11.45 33.56
N CYS A 302 3.87 -10.39 33.23
CA CYS A 302 3.61 -9.07 33.79
C CYS A 302 2.23 -8.55 33.39
N MET A 303 1.89 -8.63 32.10
CA MET A 303 0.59 -8.18 31.58
C MET A 303 -0.57 -8.95 32.23
N ARG A 304 -0.45 -10.27 32.34
CA ARG A 304 -1.44 -11.13 32.99
C ARG A 304 -1.67 -10.74 34.45
N ARG A 305 -0.60 -10.64 35.26
CA ARG A 305 -0.70 -10.25 36.67
C ARG A 305 -1.35 -8.87 36.84
N CYS A 306 -1.02 -7.92 35.96
CA CYS A 306 -1.60 -6.60 36.01
C CYS A 306 -3.11 -6.61 35.69
N GLN A 307 -3.53 -7.37 34.68
CA GLN A 307 -4.95 -7.50 34.34
C GLN A 307 -5.75 -8.20 35.46
N GLU A 308 -5.18 -9.21 36.12
CA GLU A 308 -5.80 -9.87 37.28
C GLU A 308 -6.01 -8.88 38.45
N GLN A 309 -5.01 -8.05 38.74
CA GLN A 309 -5.13 -7.00 39.75
C GLN A 309 -6.21 -5.97 39.39
N ALA A 310 -6.31 -5.59 38.12
CA ALA A 310 -7.32 -4.63 37.66
C ALA A 310 -8.75 -5.20 37.72
N LYS A 311 -8.92 -6.49 37.42
CA LYS A 311 -10.22 -7.18 37.58
C LYS A 311 -10.66 -7.23 39.04
N GLY A 312 -9.73 -7.48 39.97
CA GLY A 312 -10.00 -7.45 41.40
C GLY A 312 -10.37 -6.06 41.96
N ALA A 313 -10.08 -5.00 41.22
CA ALA A 313 -10.33 -3.62 41.63
C ALA A 313 -11.65 -3.01 41.09
N GLN A 314 -12.44 -3.74 40.30
CA GLN A 314 -13.74 -3.24 39.81
C GLN A 314 -14.81 -3.29 40.91
N ALA A 315 -15.05 -2.13 41.54
CA ALA A 315 -16.19 -1.82 42.41
C ALA A 315 -17.18 -0.88 41.70
N PRO A 316 -18.30 -0.52 42.36
CA PRO A 316 -19.65 -1.07 42.26
C PRO A 316 -20.44 -0.63 41.00
N ALA A 317 -21.62 -1.22 40.79
CA ALA A 317 -22.51 -1.03 39.66
C ALA A 317 -22.69 0.44 39.22
N THR A 318 -22.30 0.73 37.98
CA THR A 318 -22.48 2.04 37.33
C THR A 318 -23.98 2.35 37.19
N PRO A 319 -24.44 3.56 37.54
CA PRO A 319 -25.85 3.94 37.34
C PRO A 319 -26.24 3.85 35.87
N LYS A 320 -27.38 3.22 35.59
CA LYS A 320 -27.97 3.12 34.25
C LYS A 320 -28.28 4.52 33.71
N CYS A 321 -27.72 4.83 32.55
CA CYS A 321 -27.92 6.06 31.82
C CYS A 321 -29.05 5.85 30.79
N ALA A 322 -29.95 6.83 30.66
CA ALA A 322 -31.01 6.76 29.66
C ALA A 322 -30.41 6.97 28.27
N LEU A 323 -30.56 5.99 27.38
CA LEU A 323 -30.23 6.13 25.96
C LEU A 323 -31.15 7.19 25.34
N VAL A 324 -30.56 8.28 24.82
CA VAL A 324 -31.30 9.37 24.17
C VAL A 324 -31.25 9.17 22.66
N PRO A 325 -32.31 9.48 21.89
CA PRO A 325 -32.25 9.49 20.42
C PRO A 325 -31.09 10.36 19.89
N ALA A 326 -30.38 9.87 18.88
CA ALA A 326 -29.29 10.62 18.25
C ALA A 326 -29.85 11.81 17.48
N LYS A 327 -29.09 12.91 17.48
CA LYS A 327 -29.47 14.15 16.80
C LYS A 327 -28.71 14.30 15.50
N PRO A 328 -29.29 14.92 14.46
CA PRO A 328 -28.54 15.35 13.29
C PRO A 328 -27.27 16.12 13.67
N MET A 329 -26.17 15.83 12.99
CA MET A 329 -24.90 16.54 13.13
C MET A 329 -24.70 17.48 11.95
N THR A 330 -24.13 18.66 12.19
CA THR A 330 -23.64 19.54 11.13
C THR A 330 -22.26 19.09 10.68
N VAL A 331 -22.10 18.79 9.39
CA VAL A 331 -20.82 18.36 8.80
C VAL A 331 -19.99 19.56 8.36
N GLY A 332 -20.62 20.56 7.75
CA GLY A 332 -19.96 21.78 7.26
C GLY A 332 -20.73 22.46 6.13
N PRO A 333 -20.23 23.60 5.61
CA PRO A 333 -20.83 24.31 4.48
C PRO A 333 -20.96 23.43 3.22
N GLN A 334 -22.06 23.55 2.47
CA GLN A 334 -22.33 22.72 1.28
C GLN A 334 -21.27 22.87 0.18
N ASN A 335 -20.69 24.04 0.03
CA ASN A 335 -19.62 24.31 -0.94
C ASN A 335 -18.26 23.70 -0.57
N GLU A 336 -18.06 23.30 0.69
CA GLU A 336 -16.82 22.69 1.17
C GLU A 336 -16.93 21.16 1.20
N VAL A 337 -18.05 20.63 1.70
CA VAL A 337 -18.20 19.19 1.98
C VAL A 337 -19.40 18.54 1.28
N GLY A 338 -20.23 19.31 0.56
CA GLY A 338 -21.47 18.82 -0.05
C GLY A 338 -21.41 18.55 -1.55
N ALA A 339 -22.60 18.39 -2.15
CA ALA A 339 -22.81 18.05 -3.57
C ALA A 339 -22.68 19.26 -4.52
N GLY A 340 -22.11 20.37 -4.05
CA GLY A 340 -21.90 21.55 -4.89
C GLY A 340 -21.08 21.20 -6.13
N THR A 341 -21.54 21.63 -7.30
CA THR A 341 -20.80 21.57 -8.57
C THR A 341 -19.38 22.01 -8.31
N GLY A 342 -18.46 21.04 -8.28
CA GLY A 342 -17.18 21.23 -7.64
C GLY A 342 -16.46 22.47 -8.15
N LYS A 343 -15.62 23.06 -7.30
CA LYS A 343 -14.51 23.93 -7.74
C LYS A 343 -13.82 23.37 -8.99
N MET A 344 -13.79 22.04 -9.19
CA MET A 344 -13.37 21.39 -10.43
C MET A 344 -14.05 21.86 -11.73
N VAL A 345 -15.37 22.14 -11.75
CA VAL A 345 -16.10 22.63 -12.95
C VAL A 345 -15.94 24.14 -13.10
N GLN A 346 -15.93 24.91 -12.01
CA GLN A 346 -15.68 26.35 -12.07
C GLN A 346 -14.22 26.68 -12.40
N ASP A 347 -13.26 25.86 -11.98
CA ASP A 347 -11.84 26.02 -12.29
C ASP A 347 -11.53 25.55 -13.73
N ALA A 348 -12.22 24.50 -14.22
CA ALA A 348 -12.19 24.14 -15.64
C ALA A 348 -12.85 25.22 -16.54
N ALA A 349 -13.94 25.85 -16.09
CA ALA A 349 -14.60 26.93 -16.82
C ALA A 349 -13.82 28.26 -16.75
N ARG A 350 -13.20 28.59 -15.61
CA ARG A 350 -12.36 29.79 -15.48
C ARG A 350 -11.04 29.69 -16.25
N ASN A 351 -10.49 28.49 -16.41
CA ASN A 351 -9.28 28.27 -17.22
C ASN A 351 -9.55 28.16 -18.72
N VAL A 352 -10.82 28.05 -19.15
CA VAL A 352 -11.23 28.04 -20.58
C VAL A 352 -11.86 29.38 -21.01
N VAL A 353 -12.32 30.22 -20.09
CA VAL A 353 -12.99 31.51 -20.37
C VAL A 353 -12.10 32.73 -20.00
N GLY A 354 -10.78 32.55 -19.98
CA GLY A 354 -9.80 33.62 -19.69
C GLY A 354 -9.12 34.25 -20.92
N GLY A 355 -9.35 33.72 -22.12
CA GLY A 355 -8.76 34.23 -23.35
C GLY A 355 -9.83 34.58 -24.37
N LEU A 356 -9.85 35.85 -24.80
CA LEU A 356 -10.58 36.37 -25.96
C LEU A 356 -11.99 36.95 -25.74
N PHE A 357 -12.09 37.98 -24.89
CA PHE A 357 -13.07 39.06 -25.12
C PHE A 357 -12.34 40.40 -25.24
N GLY A 358 -11.99 40.74 -26.49
CA GLY A 358 -11.40 42.02 -26.87
C GLY A 358 -11.52 42.24 -28.38
N GLY A 359 -12.59 42.92 -28.81
CA GLY A 359 -12.82 43.44 -30.17
C GLY A 359 -13.38 42.40 -31.16
N GLY A 360 -14.38 42.64 -31.99
CA GLY A 360 -15.12 43.85 -32.36
C GLY A 360 -15.74 43.61 -33.75
N GLY A 361 -17.03 43.95 -33.92
CA GLY A 361 -17.78 43.86 -35.18
C GLY A 361 -18.36 42.46 -35.46
N GLY A 362 -19.60 42.26 -35.91
CA GLY A 362 -20.62 43.14 -36.47
C GLY A 362 -21.47 42.27 -37.42
N GLY A 363 -22.80 42.26 -37.25
CA GLY A 363 -23.77 41.50 -38.06
C GLY A 363 -23.91 40.05 -37.58
N GLY A 364 -25.09 39.48 -37.35
CA GLY A 364 -26.43 39.72 -37.86
C GLY A 364 -27.10 38.32 -37.91
N PHE A 365 -28.43 38.28 -37.79
CA PHE A 365 -29.32 37.09 -37.66
C PHE A 365 -29.40 36.51 -36.23
N GLY A 366 -30.53 36.50 -35.51
CA GLY A 366 -31.93 36.74 -35.88
C GLY A 366 -32.73 35.43 -35.89
N ILE A 367 -33.48 35.21 -34.82
CA ILE A 367 -34.86 34.67 -34.76
C ILE A 367 -35.14 33.28 -35.40
N GLY A 368 -35.61 32.35 -34.55
CA GLY A 368 -36.91 31.69 -34.77
C GLY A 368 -36.94 30.20 -35.14
N GLY A 369 -37.49 29.38 -34.24
CA GLY A 369 -38.66 28.52 -34.47
C GLY A 369 -38.59 27.29 -35.40
N LEU A 370 -39.46 26.32 -35.07
CA LEU A 370 -39.83 25.08 -35.80
C LEU A 370 -38.85 23.91 -35.54
N GLY A 371 -39.25 22.78 -34.97
CA GLY A 371 -40.48 22.02 -35.23
C GLY A 371 -40.12 20.85 -36.15
N GLY A 372 -40.08 19.62 -35.64
CA GLY A 372 -39.79 18.46 -36.49
C GLY A 372 -39.54 17.18 -35.69
N GLY A 373 -40.62 16.49 -35.34
CA GLY A 373 -40.55 15.12 -34.84
C GLY A 373 -40.09 14.15 -35.93
N SER A 374 -39.42 13.09 -35.52
CA SER A 374 -39.36 11.83 -36.27
C SER A 374 -39.44 10.69 -35.29
N ARG A 375 -40.57 9.97 -35.39
CA ARG A 375 -40.83 8.66 -34.80
C ARG A 375 -40.19 7.60 -35.69
N MET A 376 -39.35 6.76 -35.11
CA MET A 376 -38.95 5.42 -35.58
C MET A 376 -38.24 4.79 -34.38
N GLY A 377 -38.55 3.63 -33.84
CA GLY A 377 -39.51 2.57 -34.10
C GLY A 377 -39.19 1.53 -33.03
N GLY A 378 -40.21 0.98 -32.36
CA GLY A 378 -40.03 0.06 -31.23
C GLY A 378 -39.38 -1.27 -31.62
N ALA A 379 -38.48 -1.74 -30.77
CA ALA A 379 -38.08 -3.14 -30.65
C ALA A 379 -37.72 -3.43 -29.17
N PRO A 380 -37.94 -4.66 -28.68
CA PRO A 380 -38.36 -4.92 -27.32
C PRO A 380 -37.22 -4.98 -26.29
N SER A 381 -37.58 -4.60 -25.07
CA SER A 381 -36.86 -4.82 -23.82
C SER A 381 -36.51 -6.30 -23.61
N ALA A 382 -35.26 -6.67 -23.84
CA ALA A 382 -34.63 -7.89 -23.31
C ALA A 382 -33.10 -7.82 -23.45
N LEU A 383 -32.47 -6.75 -22.92
CA LEU A 383 -31.03 -6.72 -22.71
C LEU A 383 -30.76 -7.03 -21.24
N SER A 384 -30.64 -8.33 -20.98
CA SER A 384 -29.92 -8.87 -19.84
C SER A 384 -28.55 -8.17 -19.76
N SER A 385 -28.30 -7.57 -18.61
CA SER A 385 -27.08 -6.84 -18.27
C SER A 385 -25.87 -7.79 -18.18
N SER A 386 -25.28 -8.14 -19.31
CA SER A 386 -23.93 -8.70 -19.37
C SER A 386 -22.93 -7.57 -19.63
N GLY A 387 -22.79 -6.66 -18.65
CA GLY A 387 -21.60 -5.84 -18.57
C GLY A 387 -20.39 -6.71 -18.22
N PRO A 388 -19.15 -6.27 -18.54
CA PRO A 388 -17.95 -7.00 -18.14
C PRO A 388 -17.97 -7.25 -16.63
N LYS A 389 -17.79 -8.52 -16.22
CA LYS A 389 -17.71 -8.91 -14.81
C LYS A 389 -16.63 -8.07 -14.14
N GLY A 390 -17.04 -7.22 -13.20
CA GLY A 390 -16.11 -6.45 -12.36
C GLY A 390 -15.19 -7.38 -11.54
N PRO A 391 -14.16 -6.82 -10.90
CA PRO A 391 -13.31 -7.59 -9.98
C PRO A 391 -14.16 -8.29 -8.92
N SER A 392 -13.77 -9.51 -8.55
CA SER A 392 -14.51 -10.31 -7.56
C SER A 392 -14.54 -9.59 -6.22
N LEU A 393 -15.74 -9.36 -5.70
CA LEU A 393 -15.94 -8.82 -4.36
C LEU A 393 -15.87 -9.98 -3.33
N VAL A 394 -15.10 -9.81 -2.25
CA VAL A 394 -15.25 -10.50 -0.95
C VAL A 394 -16.73 -10.46 -0.60
N ALA A 395 -17.28 -11.65 -0.39
CA ALA A 395 -18.67 -11.81 -0.03
C ALA A 395 -18.95 -11.11 1.30
N ASP A 396 -19.98 -10.28 1.32
CA ASP A 396 -20.55 -9.78 2.57
C ASP A 396 -21.00 -11.00 3.40
N PRO A 397 -20.38 -11.25 4.57
CA PRO A 397 -20.68 -12.43 5.38
C PRO A 397 -22.06 -12.34 6.05
N VAL A 398 -22.76 -11.20 5.90
CA VAL A 398 -24.10 -10.94 6.43
C VAL A 398 -25.09 -10.73 5.26
N PRO A 399 -25.54 -11.83 4.61
CA PRO A 399 -26.32 -11.73 3.39
C PRO A 399 -27.76 -11.23 3.61
N ALA A 400 -28.34 -11.47 4.79
CA ALA A 400 -29.68 -11.03 5.13
C ALA A 400 -29.65 -9.62 5.75
N LYS A 401 -30.34 -8.67 5.10
CA LYS A 401 -30.45 -7.28 5.57
C LYS A 401 -31.90 -6.84 5.60
N GLN A 402 -32.25 -6.08 6.63
CA GLN A 402 -33.54 -5.43 6.79
C GLN A 402 -33.44 -3.97 6.35
N ALA A 403 -34.44 -3.49 5.61
CA ALA A 403 -34.50 -2.10 5.17
C ALA A 403 -35.11 -1.18 6.24
N PHE A 404 -34.52 -0.01 6.43
CA PHE A 404 -34.95 1.03 7.35
C PHE A 404 -34.99 2.37 6.61
N ALA A 405 -36.19 2.91 6.40
CA ALA A 405 -36.38 4.26 5.90
C ALA A 405 -36.20 5.28 7.04
N HIS A 406 -35.51 6.38 6.82
CA HIS A 406 -35.44 7.46 7.79
C HIS A 406 -36.84 8.11 7.94
N PRO A 407 -37.21 8.67 9.12
CA PRO A 407 -38.53 9.25 9.33
C PRO A 407 -38.93 10.38 8.36
N ASP A 408 -37.97 11.05 7.73
CA ASP A 408 -38.24 12.05 6.68
C ASP A 408 -38.61 11.45 5.31
N GLY A 409 -38.49 10.13 5.15
CA GLY A 409 -38.75 9.42 3.90
C GLY A 409 -37.72 9.65 2.79
N LEU A 410 -36.61 10.35 3.09
CA LEU A 410 -35.62 10.75 2.09
C LEU A 410 -34.45 9.77 1.97
N SER A 411 -34.13 9.05 3.05
CA SER A 411 -33.03 8.09 3.08
C SER A 411 -33.50 6.70 3.48
N THR A 412 -32.89 5.68 2.89
CA THR A 412 -33.13 4.28 3.25
C THR A 412 -31.79 3.56 3.37
N ILE A 413 -31.61 2.82 4.46
CA ILE A 413 -30.48 1.91 4.64
C ILE A 413 -30.95 0.47 4.72
N LYS A 414 -30.10 -0.47 4.33
CA LYS A 414 -30.24 -1.91 4.59
C LYS A 414 -29.22 -2.31 5.64
N LEU A 415 -29.64 -3.00 6.67
CA LEU A 415 -28.80 -3.38 7.78
C LEU A 415 -28.94 -4.87 8.11
N GLY A 416 -27.82 -5.54 8.30
CA GLY A 416 -27.74 -6.88 8.87
C GLY A 416 -26.68 -6.91 9.97
N GLY A 417 -26.73 -7.93 10.82
CA GLY A 417 -25.69 -8.15 11.81
C GLY A 417 -25.59 -9.61 12.20
N ARG A 418 -24.40 -10.00 12.67
CA ARG A 418 -24.12 -11.37 13.13
C ARG A 418 -23.09 -11.35 14.25
N MET A 419 -23.30 -12.19 15.26
CA MET A 419 -22.27 -12.53 16.23
C MET A 419 -21.26 -13.51 15.62
N THR A 420 -19.98 -13.21 15.81
CA THR A 420 -18.85 -14.06 15.47
C THR A 420 -18.02 -14.34 16.72
N GLU A 421 -17.04 -15.22 16.62
CA GLU A 421 -16.09 -15.49 17.71
C GLU A 421 -15.27 -14.24 18.10
N GLU A 422 -15.06 -13.32 17.14
CA GLU A 422 -14.28 -12.08 17.33
C GLU A 422 -15.12 -10.92 17.87
N GLY A 423 -16.46 -11.01 17.79
CA GLY A 423 -17.39 -10.01 18.31
C GLY A 423 -18.64 -9.83 17.42
N LEU A 424 -19.20 -8.63 17.46
CA LEU A 424 -20.39 -8.26 16.69
C LEU A 424 -19.98 -7.67 15.34
N LYS A 425 -20.36 -8.32 14.25
CA LYS A 425 -20.18 -7.81 12.88
C LYS A 425 -21.48 -7.19 12.38
N ILE A 426 -21.42 -5.93 11.97
CA ILE A 426 -22.54 -5.15 11.42
C ILE A 426 -22.32 -4.95 9.94
N SER A 427 -23.40 -5.09 9.17
CA SER A 427 -23.42 -4.86 7.74
C SER A 427 -24.43 -3.82 7.30
N ALA A 428 -23.98 -2.65 6.85
CA ALA A 428 -24.83 -1.53 6.45
C ALA A 428 -24.68 -1.21 4.97
N GLU A 429 -25.78 -0.90 4.29
CA GLU A 429 -25.81 -0.42 2.91
C GLU A 429 -26.75 0.78 2.79
N ILE A 430 -26.35 1.84 2.10
CA ILE A 430 -27.21 2.97 1.75
C ILE A 430 -27.94 2.61 0.46
N GLU A 431 -29.26 2.43 0.55
CA GLU A 431 -30.12 2.19 -0.62
C GLU A 431 -30.49 3.51 -1.30
N SER A 432 -30.82 4.53 -0.52
CA SER A 432 -31.07 5.90 -1.01
C SER A 432 -30.66 6.94 0.02
N ALA A 433 -30.16 8.09 -0.45
CA ALA A 433 -29.92 9.27 0.37
C ALA A 433 -29.95 10.53 -0.52
N PRO A 434 -30.50 11.67 -0.04
CA PRO A 434 -30.48 12.93 -0.77
C PRO A 434 -29.08 13.33 -1.19
N GLY A 435 -28.95 13.84 -2.42
CA GLY A 435 -27.68 14.35 -2.92
C GLY A 435 -26.58 13.30 -2.97
N LYS A 436 -26.92 12.00 -2.96
CA LYS A 436 -25.98 10.88 -2.90
C LYS A 436 -25.11 10.89 -1.63
N GLY A 437 -25.74 11.10 -0.48
CA GLY A 437 -25.09 10.97 0.84
C GLY A 437 -24.31 9.67 1.04
N THR A 438 -23.34 9.71 1.95
CA THR A 438 -22.47 8.58 2.34
C THR A 438 -22.42 8.44 3.86
N PHE A 439 -21.80 7.37 4.37
CA PHE A 439 -21.65 7.15 5.81
C PHE A 439 -20.73 8.22 6.43
N HIS A 440 -21.23 8.89 7.46
CA HIS A 440 -20.48 9.86 8.26
C HIS A 440 -19.89 9.21 9.52
N SER A 441 -20.70 8.43 10.25
CA SER A 441 -20.27 7.67 11.43
C SER A 441 -21.14 6.44 11.65
N LEU A 442 -20.59 5.46 12.37
CA LEU A 442 -21.27 4.23 12.79
C LEU A 442 -20.69 3.81 14.15
N GLN A 443 -21.54 3.72 15.17
CA GLN A 443 -21.16 3.43 16.57
C GLN A 443 -22.27 2.70 17.34
N ILE A 444 -21.94 2.06 18.47
CA ILE A 444 -22.90 1.47 19.40
C ILE A 444 -22.91 2.26 20.70
N GLU A 445 -24.09 2.50 21.25
CA GLU A 445 -24.28 3.13 22.56
C GLU A 445 -24.96 2.12 23.49
N ASP A 446 -24.47 1.99 24.72
CA ASP A 446 -25.05 1.11 25.75
C ASP A 446 -25.73 1.87 26.89
N ASP A 447 -26.45 1.14 27.75
CA ASP A 447 -27.16 1.68 28.92
C ASP A 447 -26.23 2.20 30.03
N ALA A 448 -24.91 2.10 29.87
CA ALA A 448 -23.93 2.78 30.70
C ALA A 448 -23.44 4.10 30.04
N CYS A 449 -24.09 4.56 28.96
CA CYS A 449 -23.70 5.71 28.15
C CYS A 449 -22.28 5.62 27.58
N ARG A 450 -21.77 4.39 27.39
CA ARG A 450 -20.50 4.17 26.71
C ARG A 450 -20.76 4.14 25.21
N VAL A 451 -19.93 4.88 24.47
CA VAL A 451 -19.89 4.81 23.01
C VAL A 451 -18.83 3.79 22.61
N LEU A 452 -19.26 2.66 22.08
CA LEU A 452 -18.42 1.62 21.53
C LEU A 452 -18.18 1.90 20.04
N LYS A 453 -16.91 2.08 19.66
CA LYS A 453 -16.50 2.27 18.27
C LYS A 453 -16.10 0.93 17.63
N PRO A 454 -16.23 0.79 16.30
CA PRO A 454 -15.70 -0.37 15.58
C PRO A 454 -14.17 -0.49 15.71
N LYS A 455 -13.69 -1.73 15.77
CA LYS A 455 -12.28 -2.11 15.67
C LYS A 455 -11.77 -2.08 14.23
N ALA A 456 -12.64 -2.42 13.28
CA ALA A 456 -12.33 -2.49 11.86
C ALA A 456 -13.53 -2.01 11.04
N TYR A 457 -13.27 -1.35 9.91
CA TYR A 457 -14.26 -1.10 8.88
C TYR A 457 -13.92 -1.88 7.61
N TYR A 458 -14.97 -2.37 6.94
CA TYR A 458 -14.87 -3.13 5.70
C TYR A 458 -15.62 -2.38 4.60
N LEU A 459 -14.97 -2.16 3.46
CA LEU A 459 -15.64 -1.63 2.28
C LEU A 459 -16.18 -2.79 1.44
N TRP A 460 -17.48 -3.01 1.48
CA TRP A 460 -18.11 -4.04 0.65
C TRP A 460 -18.70 -3.49 -0.64
N LYS A 461 -19.05 -2.21 -0.67
CA LYS A 461 -19.56 -1.54 -1.88
C LYS A 461 -19.10 -0.08 -1.94
N LEU A 462 -18.37 0.22 -3.01
CA LEU A 462 -17.84 1.55 -3.32
C LEU A 462 -18.40 1.97 -4.67
N TRP A 463 -18.96 3.17 -4.80
CA TRP A 463 -19.38 3.69 -6.11
C TRP A 463 -18.45 4.78 -6.59
N GLU A 464 -18.01 4.64 -7.85
CA GLU A 464 -17.40 5.71 -8.63
C GLU A 464 -18.30 6.02 -9.82
N GLU A 465 -18.71 7.28 -9.90
CA GLU A 465 -19.21 7.85 -11.14
C GLU A 465 -18.05 8.54 -11.84
N TRP A 466 -17.69 8.08 -13.03
CA TRP A 466 -16.68 8.72 -13.84
C TRP A 466 -17.34 9.37 -15.06
N THR A 467 -16.81 10.52 -15.46
CA THR A 467 -17.17 11.19 -16.71
C THR A 467 -15.87 11.52 -17.45
N LEU A 468 -15.73 10.97 -18.65
CA LEU A 468 -14.68 11.30 -19.60
C LEU A 468 -15.24 12.26 -20.64
N THR A 469 -14.70 13.47 -20.67
CA THR A 469 -14.99 14.45 -21.72
C THR A 469 -13.75 14.60 -22.57
N VAL A 470 -13.86 14.23 -23.85
CA VAL A 470 -12.82 14.44 -24.85
C VAL A 470 -13.22 15.63 -25.70
N THR A 471 -12.35 16.62 -25.78
CA THR A 471 -12.46 17.73 -26.73
C THR A 471 -11.22 17.76 -27.60
N TRP A 472 -11.40 18.06 -28.87
CA TRP A 472 -10.31 18.24 -29.83
C TRP A 472 -10.59 19.47 -30.68
N TRP A 473 -9.52 20.10 -31.13
CA TRP A 473 -9.58 21.07 -32.20
C TRP A 473 -8.45 20.83 -33.19
N ARG A 474 -8.70 21.20 -34.42
CA ARG A 474 -7.74 21.15 -35.53
C ARG A 474 -7.68 22.52 -36.14
N GLU A 475 -6.50 23.12 -36.13
CA GLU A 475 -6.26 24.37 -36.84
C GLU A 475 -5.44 24.11 -38.10
N ARG A 476 -5.84 24.71 -39.21
CA ARG A 476 -5.09 24.68 -40.46
C ARG A 476 -4.51 26.07 -40.71
N TYR A 477 -3.24 26.12 -41.08
CA TYR A 477 -2.53 27.35 -41.43
C TYR A 477 -2.07 27.28 -42.88
N VAL A 478 -2.16 28.42 -43.58
CA VAL A 478 -1.58 28.64 -44.91
C VAL A 478 -0.84 29.97 -44.83
N ASP A 479 0.43 29.96 -45.21
CA ASP A 479 1.31 31.15 -45.18
C ASP A 479 1.38 31.85 -43.81
N GLY A 480 1.40 31.06 -42.73
CA GLY A 480 1.46 31.56 -41.36
C GLY A 480 0.13 32.14 -40.84
N GLN A 481 -0.92 32.20 -41.66
CA GLN A 481 -2.26 32.63 -41.24
C GLN A 481 -3.17 31.42 -41.00
N ARG A 482 -3.92 31.45 -39.90
CA ARG A 482 -4.91 30.42 -39.57
C ARG A 482 -6.08 30.51 -40.55
N VAL A 483 -6.27 29.49 -41.38
CA VAL A 483 -7.32 29.44 -42.41
C VAL A 483 -8.54 28.60 -41.99
N SER A 484 -8.38 27.65 -41.08
CA SER A 484 -9.52 26.94 -40.52
C SER A 484 -9.28 26.50 -39.09
N ARG A 485 -10.38 26.38 -38.34
CA ARG A 485 -10.44 25.73 -37.04
C ARG A 485 -11.66 24.83 -37.02
N GLU A 486 -11.43 23.56 -36.82
CA GLU A 486 -12.48 22.56 -36.56
C GLU A 486 -12.38 22.21 -35.08
N GLU A 487 -13.52 22.02 -34.42
CA GLU A 487 -13.55 21.50 -33.07
C GLU A 487 -14.64 20.45 -32.94
N GLY A 488 -14.41 19.52 -32.03
CA GLY A 488 -15.33 18.44 -31.77
C GLY A 488 -15.02 17.79 -30.44
N GLY A 489 -15.87 16.86 -30.05
CA GLY A 489 -15.70 16.17 -28.79
C GLY A 489 -16.78 15.14 -28.57
N TRP A 490 -16.58 14.36 -27.53
CA TRP A 490 -17.57 13.42 -27.03
C TRP A 490 -17.44 13.32 -25.51
N GLN A 491 -18.54 12.94 -24.88
CA GLN A 491 -18.61 12.71 -23.46
C GLN A 491 -19.11 11.30 -23.22
N GLN A 492 -18.44 10.57 -22.34
CA GLN A 492 -18.88 9.28 -21.85
C GLN A 492 -18.88 9.31 -20.34
N SER A 493 -19.96 8.83 -19.73
CA SER A 493 -20.05 8.66 -18.29
C SER A 493 -20.35 7.22 -17.96
N GLY A 494 -19.85 6.73 -16.84
CA GLY A 494 -20.10 5.38 -16.35
C GLY A 494 -20.16 5.33 -14.84
N ARG A 495 -20.76 4.26 -14.34
CA ARG A 495 -20.68 3.86 -12.94
C ARG A 495 -19.83 2.60 -12.84
N ARG A 496 -18.92 2.54 -11.88
CA ARG A 496 -18.16 1.32 -11.60
C ARG A 496 -17.98 1.13 -10.10
N ASP A 497 -18.04 -0.12 -9.67
CA ASP A 497 -17.61 -0.52 -8.33
C ASP A 497 -16.08 -0.62 -8.31
N ILE A 498 -15.39 0.26 -7.57
CA ILE A 498 -13.92 0.21 -7.45
C ILE A 498 -13.51 -0.52 -6.17
N ALA A 499 -12.97 -1.73 -6.34
CA ALA A 499 -12.10 -2.40 -5.38
C ALA A 499 -12.64 -2.61 -3.94
N GLN A 500 -11.84 -3.32 -3.17
CA GLN A 500 -12.10 -3.65 -1.77
C GLN A 500 -10.83 -3.44 -0.95
N GLY A 501 -11.03 -3.04 0.30
CA GLY A 501 -9.98 -2.91 1.30
C GLY A 501 -10.55 -3.16 2.69
N VAL A 502 -9.75 -3.81 3.52
CA VAL A 502 -9.89 -3.71 4.98
C VAL A 502 -9.12 -2.45 5.36
N VAL A 503 -9.78 -1.51 6.02
CA VAL A 503 -9.09 -0.36 6.61
C VAL A 503 -9.13 -0.57 8.12
N GLU A 504 -7.98 -0.88 8.70
CA GLU A 504 -7.82 -0.82 10.15
C GLU A 504 -8.03 0.62 10.60
N VAL A 505 -8.83 0.81 11.65
CA VAL A 505 -9.34 2.13 11.99
C VAL A 505 -8.28 2.90 12.76
N GLU A 506 -7.67 3.92 12.14
CA GLU A 506 -7.00 4.99 12.88
C GLU A 506 -8.05 5.78 13.69
N THR A 507 -7.75 6.06 14.97
CA THR A 507 -8.68 6.65 15.95
C THR A 507 -8.96 8.14 15.77
N GLU A 508 -8.56 8.74 14.65
CA GLU A 508 -8.77 10.16 14.43
C GLU A 508 -10.26 10.54 14.49
N ALA A 509 -10.55 11.81 14.83
CA ALA A 509 -11.91 12.36 14.86
C ALA A 509 -12.56 12.53 13.48
N ASN A 510 -11.90 12.07 12.41
CA ASN A 510 -12.35 12.26 11.04
C ASN A 510 -13.62 11.43 10.73
N PRO A 511 -14.54 11.95 9.91
CA PRO A 511 -15.72 11.21 9.47
C PRO A 511 -15.33 10.05 8.54
N LEU A 512 -16.16 9.02 8.47
CA LEU A 512 -15.88 7.77 7.75
C LEU A 512 -15.44 7.98 6.30
N TRP A 513 -16.20 8.75 5.52
CA TRP A 513 -15.85 9.06 4.14
C TRP A 513 -14.43 9.65 4.00
N LYS A 514 -14.02 10.53 4.93
CA LYS A 514 -12.69 11.14 4.89
C LYS A 514 -11.58 10.13 5.16
N ARG A 515 -11.84 9.17 6.05
CA ARG A 515 -10.90 8.07 6.33
C ARG A 515 -10.70 7.16 5.12
N PHE A 516 -11.71 7.03 4.28
CA PHE A 516 -11.63 6.30 3.03
C PHE A 516 -11.05 7.14 1.87
N GLY A 517 -10.50 8.32 2.17
CA GLY A 517 -9.82 9.17 1.19
C GLY A 517 -10.76 10.10 0.41
N TYR A 518 -12.04 10.17 0.76
CA TYR A 518 -12.97 11.12 0.14
C TYR A 518 -12.78 12.51 0.73
N ASP A 519 -12.86 13.54 -0.10
CA ASP A 519 -12.78 14.93 0.31
C ASP A 519 -14.15 15.53 0.70
N ARG A 520 -15.24 14.84 0.33
CA ARG A 520 -16.61 15.31 0.53
C ARG A 520 -17.51 14.26 1.17
N ALA A 521 -18.57 14.75 1.81
CA ALA A 521 -19.66 13.95 2.36
C ALA A 521 -20.73 13.62 1.29
N THR A 522 -20.31 13.39 0.06
CA THR A 522 -21.16 12.98 -1.07
C THR A 522 -20.42 11.92 -1.86
N GLU A 523 -21.17 10.95 -2.39
CA GLU A 523 -20.61 9.85 -3.17
C GLU A 523 -19.60 9.01 -2.36
N GLY A 524 -19.10 7.89 -2.90
CA GLY A 524 -18.14 7.02 -2.20
C GLY A 524 -18.75 5.78 -1.54
N VAL A 525 -18.61 5.63 -0.22
CA VAL A 525 -18.96 4.38 0.50
C VAL A 525 -20.47 4.21 0.56
N GLN A 526 -20.97 3.14 -0.06
CA GLN A 526 -22.38 2.75 -0.03
C GLN A 526 -22.64 1.48 0.76
N GLY A 527 -21.65 0.58 0.85
CA GLY A 527 -21.74 -0.64 1.66
C GLY A 527 -20.56 -0.71 2.61
N LEU A 528 -20.87 -0.73 3.91
CA LEU A 528 -19.93 -0.65 5.00
C LEU A 528 -20.14 -1.82 5.96
N GLY A 529 -19.06 -2.54 6.25
CA GLY A 529 -18.97 -3.45 7.37
C GLY A 529 -18.26 -2.82 8.56
N ALA A 530 -18.63 -3.26 9.75
CA ALA A 530 -17.99 -2.82 10.98
C ALA A 530 -17.93 -3.95 11.99
N ASP A 531 -16.75 -4.14 12.59
CA ASP A 531 -16.54 -5.13 13.66
C ASP A 531 -16.45 -4.44 15.00
N PHE A 532 -17.25 -4.90 15.95
CA PHE A 532 -17.27 -4.40 17.31
C PHE A 532 -16.82 -5.48 18.28
N ALA A 533 -16.04 -5.08 19.28
CA ALA A 533 -15.68 -5.95 20.40
C ALA A 533 -16.81 -6.03 21.43
N VAL A 534 -17.96 -6.47 20.97
CA VAL A 534 -19.14 -6.72 21.79
C VAL A 534 -19.28 -8.23 21.93
N THR A 535 -19.35 -8.70 23.16
CA THR A 535 -19.57 -10.11 23.50
C THR A 535 -21.06 -10.40 23.61
N THR A 536 -21.44 -11.67 23.50
CA THR A 536 -22.82 -12.13 23.70
C THR A 536 -23.36 -11.75 25.08
N ASP A 537 -22.52 -11.83 26.12
CA ASP A 537 -22.90 -11.47 27.48
C ASP A 537 -23.17 -9.98 27.63
N GLN A 538 -22.38 -9.12 26.96
CA GLN A 538 -22.64 -7.69 26.95
C GLN A 538 -23.96 -7.35 26.24
N LEU A 539 -24.26 -8.01 25.11
CA LEU A 539 -25.54 -7.86 24.40
C LEU A 539 -26.74 -8.36 25.22
N ALA A 540 -26.57 -9.44 25.97
CA ALA A 540 -27.61 -9.99 26.82
C ALA A 540 -27.81 -9.16 28.12
N GLY A 541 -26.74 -8.52 28.60
CA GLY A 541 -26.70 -7.85 29.90
C GLY A 541 -27.26 -6.44 29.94
N GLY A 542 -27.51 -5.79 28.79
CA GLY A 542 -27.96 -4.39 28.76
C GLY A 542 -28.58 -3.99 27.42
N ALA A 543 -29.30 -2.87 27.43
CA ALA A 543 -29.83 -2.30 26.20
C ALA A 543 -28.70 -1.64 25.39
N MET A 544 -28.58 -2.01 24.12
CA MET A 544 -27.66 -1.38 23.17
C MET A 544 -28.43 -0.82 21.98
N LYS A 545 -28.00 0.34 21.48
CA LYS A 545 -28.45 0.85 20.17
C LYS A 545 -27.26 1.05 19.24
N LEU A 546 -27.47 0.75 17.98
CA LEU A 546 -26.61 1.13 16.87
C LEU A 546 -27.04 2.50 16.37
N VAL A 547 -26.08 3.40 16.20
CA VAL A 547 -26.27 4.74 15.64
C VAL A 547 -25.47 4.85 14.34
N ILE A 548 -26.17 5.10 13.24
CA ILE A 548 -25.56 5.30 11.91
C ILE A 548 -25.92 6.70 11.42
N HIS A 549 -24.93 7.51 11.07
CA HIS A 549 -25.15 8.81 10.45
C HIS A 549 -24.87 8.74 8.95
N VAL A 550 -25.85 9.10 8.14
CA VAL A 550 -25.71 9.26 6.68
C VAL A 550 -25.77 10.75 6.33
N SER A 551 -24.84 11.26 5.52
CA SER A 551 -24.85 12.68 5.14
C SER A 551 -26.04 13.04 4.24
N ASN A 552 -26.49 14.29 4.32
CA ASN A 552 -27.44 14.93 3.41
C ASN A 552 -26.74 16.13 2.75
N PRO A 553 -25.96 15.90 1.68
CA PRO A 553 -25.24 16.96 0.98
C PRO A 553 -26.14 17.88 0.14
N SER A 554 -27.46 17.66 0.09
CA SER A 554 -28.41 18.52 -0.65
C SER A 554 -28.84 19.78 0.10
N VAL A 555 -28.50 19.91 1.37
CA VAL A 555 -28.83 21.07 2.21
C VAL A 555 -27.57 21.82 2.65
N ASP A 556 -27.74 23.10 3.00
CA ASP A 556 -26.67 23.97 3.49
C ASP A 556 -27.01 24.51 4.90
N PRO A 557 -26.20 24.24 5.94
CA PRO A 557 -25.00 23.39 5.90
C PRO A 557 -25.35 21.92 5.65
N VAL A 558 -24.38 21.14 5.19
CA VAL A 558 -24.51 19.67 5.10
C VAL A 558 -24.75 19.14 6.50
N VAL A 559 -25.83 18.39 6.67
CA VAL A 559 -26.17 17.71 7.93
C VAL A 559 -26.17 16.19 7.75
N THR A 560 -26.24 15.44 8.84
CA THR A 560 -26.43 13.98 8.80
C THR A 560 -27.84 13.59 9.22
N MET A 561 -28.36 12.49 8.69
CA MET A 561 -29.57 11.80 9.13
C MET A 561 -29.17 10.60 10.01
N PRO A 562 -29.48 10.62 11.31
CA PRO A 562 -29.20 9.50 12.21
C PRO A 562 -30.23 8.37 12.03
N PHE A 563 -29.75 7.13 12.03
CA PHE A 563 -30.57 5.93 12.20
C PHE A 563 -30.23 5.34 13.57
N ASP A 564 -31.19 5.44 14.51
CA ASP A 564 -31.10 4.83 15.83
C ASP A 564 -31.84 3.50 15.85
N LEU A 565 -31.10 2.42 16.06
CA LEU A 565 -31.63 1.06 15.96
C LEU A 565 -31.25 0.25 17.19
N ARG A 566 -32.24 -0.23 17.95
CA ARG A 566 -32.02 -1.16 19.06
C ARG A 566 -31.51 -2.49 18.51
N ILE A 567 -30.47 -3.02 19.15
CA ILE A 567 -29.82 -4.27 18.79
C ILE A 567 -30.44 -5.41 19.62
N ALA A 568 -30.87 -6.48 18.98
CA ALA A 568 -31.41 -7.66 19.66
C ALA A 568 -30.79 -8.95 19.07
N PRO A 569 -30.02 -9.73 19.85
CA PRO A 569 -29.46 -10.99 19.38
C PRO A 569 -30.57 -12.02 19.13
N GLN A 570 -30.39 -12.83 18.09
CA GLN A 570 -31.27 -13.95 17.73
C GLN A 570 -30.60 -15.31 18.03
N PRO A 571 -31.39 -16.39 18.23
CA PRO A 571 -30.85 -17.71 18.54
C PRO A 571 -29.89 -18.31 17.50
N ASP A 572 -30.02 -17.90 16.23
CA ASP A 572 -29.16 -18.36 15.13
C ASP A 572 -27.84 -17.56 14.99
N GLY A 573 -27.58 -16.66 15.95
CA GLY A 573 -26.44 -15.76 15.96
C GLY A 573 -26.60 -14.54 15.05
N SER A 574 -27.72 -14.40 14.34
CA SER A 574 -28.05 -13.15 13.64
C SER A 574 -28.48 -12.06 14.64
N ILE A 575 -28.51 -10.82 14.16
CA ILE A 575 -28.93 -9.67 14.94
C ILE A 575 -30.17 -9.07 14.30
N ALA A 576 -31.23 -8.95 15.09
CA ALA A 576 -32.40 -8.18 14.71
C ALA A 576 -32.21 -6.71 15.10
N PHE A 577 -32.74 -5.82 14.26
CA PHE A 577 -32.72 -4.38 14.49
C PHE A 577 -34.16 -3.86 14.53
N VAL A 578 -34.46 -3.03 15.52
CA VAL A 578 -35.76 -2.37 15.66
C VAL A 578 -35.50 -0.89 15.83
N ARG A 579 -36.37 -0.02 15.28
CA ARG A 579 -36.23 1.41 15.51
C ARG A 579 -36.24 1.71 17.00
N PHE A 580 -35.35 2.60 17.42
CA PHE A 580 -35.40 3.19 18.74
C PHE A 580 -36.49 4.27 18.71
N GLU A 581 -37.58 4.04 19.46
CA GLU A 581 -38.72 4.98 19.57
C GLU A 581 -38.51 5.99 20.69
#